data_AF-A0A5C6FVB6-F1
#
_entry.id   AF-A0A5C6FVB6-F1
#
_cell.length_a   1.000
_cell.length_b   1.000
_cell.length_c   1.000
_cell.angle_alpha   90.00
_cell.angle_beta   90.00
_cell.angle_gamma   90.00
#
_symmetry.space_group_name_H-M   'P 1'
#
loop_
_entity.id
_entity.type
_entity.pdbx_description
1 polymer ?
#
loop_
_entity_poly.entity_id
_entity_poly.type
_entity_poly.pdbx_seq_one_letter_code
_entity_poly.pdbx_strand_id
1 'polypeptide(L)'
;MSSHRNLGSLSQEKDTMMPGRPSPAPEFSPSALSAPMWAKRFHIAVVAVACLLAFSGLVLSLYLAWSGLTGSTVAGCDGSTFDCNHVLTSRWSKVFGLPVGLFAAGVYIAVLGLLAAGTLSPRASLLQRSALAFLLMTATVSAIWFVALQFYMQKFCFYCCTTHACSVLTTLVVVPGLRLPWKRLLMVTAMGVAAVGTLTLIQWQSEPPQTFRIETHDELPPLLTEPGQTSDDVFGAPATFDAPGSAGGDDVFSAPGVFDAPAESAPGVFDAPAVDDAEPAQSPADELPVFEAPANGPPVFNAPVQDSASTPADHPADSGRFAWAAASPWFSLMGVVAADGDEEEKEEPRLVPVSSGRRQLNIAQWPLYGDLDAKYVVVAMFDYTCTHCRSTCKAIREAVEKDGLDLAVVALPTPLHRSCNDAATSNDPAGAHRCDVAKMAVAVWLADREKFQQFHDFLMSQQRSAGEARAKAIELIGAEQFNQRMASKTPSDYIAKTVFLYKESGAGTLPKLVFPRTTVVGEISSGSTITNLVKQNLR
;
A
#
# COMPACT_ATOMS: atom_id res chain seq x y z
N MET A 1 119.28 34.75 16.84
CA MET A 1 119.68 34.79 18.26
C MET A 1 118.99 35.97 18.90
N SER A 2 118.26 35.73 20.00
CA SER A 2 117.87 36.69 21.05
C SER A 2 116.99 37.88 20.67
N SER A 3 116.11 38.42 21.51
CA SER A 3 115.60 38.07 22.84
C SER A 3 114.70 39.25 23.25
N HIS A 4 113.53 38.93 23.81
CA HIS A 4 112.84 39.65 24.89
C HIS A 4 112.32 41.11 24.74
N ARG A 5 110.98 41.20 24.88
CA ARG A 5 110.18 42.05 25.80
C ARG A 5 110.82 43.34 26.36
N ASN A 6 110.10 44.46 26.23
CA ASN A 6 109.42 45.05 27.40
C ASN A 6 108.37 46.13 27.04
N LEU A 7 107.41 46.26 27.96
CA LEU A 7 106.27 47.19 28.00
C LEU A 7 106.70 48.63 28.33
N GLY A 8 105.92 49.64 27.89
CA GLY A 8 106.02 51.00 28.44
C GLY A 8 105.21 52.11 27.74
N SER A 9 104.06 52.43 28.33
CA SER A 9 103.37 53.74 28.42
C SER A 9 102.88 54.52 27.19
N LEU A 10 101.54 54.67 27.18
CA LEU A 10 100.76 55.92 27.11
C LEU A 10 101.16 56.98 26.07
N SER A 11 100.32 57.16 25.05
CA SER A 11 99.84 58.48 24.63
C SER A 11 98.47 58.32 23.97
N GLN A 12 97.54 59.08 24.53
CA GLN A 12 96.13 59.15 24.22
C GLN A 12 95.96 60.12 23.05
N GLU A 13 95.71 59.63 21.84
CA GLU A 13 95.25 60.47 20.73
C GLU A 13 93.77 60.19 20.48
N LYS A 14 93.00 61.27 20.65
CA LYS A 14 91.56 61.31 20.81
C LYS A 14 90.97 61.70 19.46
N ASP A 15 90.92 60.75 18.54
CA ASP A 15 90.30 60.99 17.23
C ASP A 15 88.78 61.02 17.34
N THR A 16 88.25 62.15 16.91
CA THR A 16 86.88 62.61 17.02
C THR A 16 86.05 61.92 15.96
N MET A 17 85.47 60.76 16.27
CA MET A 17 84.57 60.05 15.36
C MET A 17 83.12 60.49 15.62
N MET A 18 82.59 61.29 14.70
CA MET A 18 81.18 61.68 14.63
C MET A 18 80.28 60.44 14.54
N PRO A 19 79.15 60.39 15.28
CA PRO A 19 78.18 59.31 15.15
C PRO A 19 77.45 59.42 13.81
N GLY A 20 77.68 58.44 12.94
CA GLY A 20 76.93 58.26 11.70
C GLY A 20 75.43 58.12 12.00
N ARG A 21 74.64 58.95 11.33
CA ARG A 21 73.18 58.95 11.34
C ARG A 21 72.65 57.56 10.90
N PRO A 22 71.77 56.89 11.65
CA PRO A 22 71.16 55.65 11.20
C PRO A 22 70.29 55.93 9.96
N SER A 23 70.49 55.15 8.90
CA SER A 23 69.62 55.14 7.73
C SER A 23 68.18 54.78 8.15
N PRO A 24 67.14 55.49 7.65
CA PRO A 24 65.78 55.10 7.94
C PRO A 24 65.49 53.73 7.33
N ALA A 25 64.93 52.84 8.14
CA ALA A 25 64.41 51.55 7.68
C ALA A 25 63.38 51.78 6.56
N PRO A 26 63.33 50.93 5.52
CA PRO A 26 62.29 51.04 4.51
C PRO A 26 60.92 50.84 5.18
N GLU A 27 60.08 51.86 5.14
CA GLU A 27 58.68 51.78 5.52
C GLU A 27 57.97 50.79 4.58
N PHE A 28 57.74 49.57 5.06
CA PHE A 28 56.81 48.64 4.43
C PHE A 28 55.39 49.20 4.58
N SER A 29 54.92 49.88 3.55
CA SER A 29 53.52 50.28 3.42
C SER A 29 52.65 49.01 3.37
N PRO A 30 51.68 48.81 4.28
CA PRO A 30 50.78 47.67 4.24
C PRO A 30 49.70 47.95 3.20
N SER A 31 50.07 47.98 1.92
CA SER A 31 49.10 47.94 0.83
C SER A 31 48.38 46.60 0.91
N ALA A 32 47.11 46.68 1.33
CA ALA A 32 46.20 45.58 1.56
C ALA A 32 46.29 44.51 0.47
N LEU A 33 46.86 43.34 0.82
CA LEU A 33 46.69 42.09 0.09
C LEU A 33 45.22 41.66 0.20
N SER A 34 44.36 42.31 -0.57
CA SER A 34 43.02 41.81 -0.81
C SER A 34 43.16 40.43 -1.45
N ALA A 35 42.53 39.41 -0.84
CA ALA A 35 42.59 38.04 -1.34
C ALA A 35 42.27 38.02 -2.84
N PRO A 36 43.00 37.25 -3.66
CA PRO A 36 42.85 37.28 -5.10
C PRO A 36 41.40 36.92 -5.47
N MET A 37 40.83 37.62 -6.47
CA MET A 37 39.40 37.53 -6.79
C MET A 37 38.90 36.09 -7.04
N TRP A 38 39.76 35.18 -7.49
CA TRP A 38 39.44 33.76 -7.68
C TRP A 38 39.13 33.04 -6.36
N ALA A 39 39.80 33.38 -5.25
CA ALA A 39 39.57 32.75 -3.95
C ALA A 39 38.22 33.16 -3.34
N LYS A 40 37.80 34.42 -3.55
CA LYS A 40 36.47 34.90 -3.15
C LYS A 40 35.36 34.22 -3.99
N ARG A 41 35.56 34.12 -5.30
CA ARG A 41 34.61 33.44 -6.21
C ARG A 41 34.47 31.95 -5.88
N PHE A 42 35.57 31.27 -5.58
CA PHE A 42 35.57 29.88 -5.14
C PHE A 42 34.81 29.70 -3.82
N HIS A 43 35.03 30.57 -2.84
CA HIS A 43 34.31 30.53 -1.57
C HIS A 43 32.80 30.72 -1.73
N ILE A 44 32.39 31.68 -2.56
CA ILE A 44 30.97 31.92 -2.87
C ILE A 44 30.36 30.69 -3.56
N ALA A 45 31.06 30.08 -4.52
CA ALA A 45 30.60 28.87 -5.19
C ALA A 45 30.41 27.69 -4.22
N VAL A 46 31.37 27.46 -3.32
CA VAL A 46 31.28 26.41 -2.29
C VAL A 46 30.07 26.61 -1.39
N VAL A 47 29.84 27.84 -0.91
CA VAL A 47 28.67 28.16 -0.08
C VAL A 47 27.37 27.99 -0.85
N ALA A 48 27.31 28.45 -2.10
CA ALA A 48 26.13 28.31 -2.94
C ALA A 48 25.77 26.84 -3.20
N VAL A 49 26.77 26.01 -3.54
CA VAL A 49 26.58 24.56 -3.74
C VAL A 49 26.10 23.90 -2.44
N ALA A 50 26.71 24.21 -1.30
CA ALA A 50 26.29 23.68 0.00
C ALA A 50 24.84 24.08 0.34
N CYS A 51 24.46 25.33 0.11
CA CYS A 51 23.09 25.80 0.32
C CYS A 51 22.09 25.10 -0.61
N LEU A 52 22.43 24.89 -1.88
CA LEU A 52 21.57 24.17 -2.83
C LEU A 52 21.37 22.71 -2.40
N LEU A 53 22.44 22.01 -2.03
CA LEU A 53 22.36 20.62 -1.55
C LEU A 53 21.52 20.53 -0.26
N ALA A 54 21.74 21.42 0.70
CA ALA A 54 21.00 21.45 1.95
C ALA A 54 19.52 21.83 1.76
N PHE A 55 19.22 22.75 0.83
CA PHE A 55 17.85 23.12 0.49
C PHE A 55 17.10 21.98 -0.22
N SER A 56 17.73 21.30 -1.18
CA SER A 56 17.15 20.11 -1.81
C SER A 56 16.87 19.02 -0.76
N GLY A 57 17.82 18.76 0.14
CA GLY A 57 17.65 17.83 1.24
C GLY A 57 16.49 18.22 2.18
N LEU A 58 16.30 19.51 2.45
CA LEU A 58 15.17 20.03 3.24
C LEU A 58 13.82 19.74 2.56
N VAL A 59 13.68 20.09 1.27
CA VAL A 59 12.44 19.88 0.52
C VAL A 59 12.07 18.40 0.49
N LEU A 60 13.04 17.52 0.22
CA LEU A 60 12.83 16.07 0.23
C LEU A 60 12.46 15.56 1.63
N SER A 61 13.12 16.04 2.68
CA SER A 61 12.82 15.67 4.06
C SER A 61 11.41 16.11 4.49
N LEU A 62 10.98 17.31 4.09
CA LEU A 62 9.63 17.81 4.35
C LEU A 62 8.58 17.01 3.58
N TYR A 63 8.85 16.65 2.33
CA TYR A 63 7.98 15.77 1.56
C TYR A 63 7.80 14.40 2.22
N LEU A 64 8.90 13.77 2.66
CA LEU A 64 8.84 12.49 3.36
C LEU A 64 8.19 12.60 4.75
N ALA A 65 8.39 13.71 5.45
CA ALA A 65 7.71 13.99 6.70
C ALA A 65 6.20 14.11 6.50
N TRP A 66 5.77 14.87 5.49
CA TRP A 66 4.36 15.00 5.11
C TRP A 66 3.74 13.64 4.78
N SER A 67 4.35 12.87 3.87
CA SER A 67 3.86 11.54 3.49
C SER A 67 3.81 10.59 4.69
N GLY A 68 4.81 10.65 5.57
CA GLY A 68 4.84 9.87 6.80
C GLY A 68 3.83 10.28 7.86
N LEU A 69 3.30 11.50 7.83
CA LEU A 69 2.25 11.99 8.73
C LEU A 69 0.84 11.75 8.18
N THR A 70 0.66 11.87 6.86
CA THR A 70 -0.65 11.73 6.19
C THR A 70 -0.94 10.33 5.68
N GLY A 71 0.08 9.47 5.58
CA GLY A 71 -0.06 8.15 4.97
C GLY A 71 -0.26 8.19 3.45
N SER A 72 0.05 9.33 2.80
CA SER A 72 -0.08 9.45 1.34
C SER A 72 0.94 8.58 0.61
N THR A 73 0.55 8.06 -0.54
CA THR A 73 1.46 7.32 -1.42
C THR A 73 2.59 8.21 -1.93
N VAL A 74 3.78 7.64 -2.06
CA VAL A 74 4.97 8.35 -2.52
C VAL A 74 5.09 8.25 -4.03
N ALA A 75 5.29 9.38 -4.70
CA ALA A 75 5.35 9.44 -6.16
C ALA A 75 6.63 8.76 -6.70
N GLY A 76 6.52 7.93 -7.73
CA GLY A 76 7.67 7.35 -8.44
C GLY A 76 8.37 6.18 -7.73
N CYS A 77 7.69 5.51 -6.78
CA CYS A 77 8.21 4.32 -6.09
C CYS A 77 7.17 3.18 -6.02
N ASP A 78 6.75 2.66 -7.17
CA ASP A 78 5.77 1.56 -7.31
C ASP A 78 6.40 0.23 -7.76
N GLY A 79 7.73 0.17 -7.86
CA GLY A 79 8.48 -1.02 -8.28
C GLY A 79 8.70 -2.03 -7.15
N SER A 80 8.92 -3.30 -7.50
CA SER A 80 9.14 -4.38 -6.53
C SER A 80 10.40 -4.20 -5.66
N THR A 81 11.44 -3.56 -6.18
CA THR A 81 12.70 -3.26 -5.43
C THR A 81 12.73 -1.83 -4.87
N PHE A 82 12.13 -0.87 -5.58
CA PHE A 82 12.03 0.54 -5.18
C PHE A 82 10.64 0.85 -4.62
N ASP A 83 10.44 0.48 -3.35
CA ASP A 83 9.19 0.69 -2.62
C ASP A 83 9.42 1.66 -1.45
N CYS A 84 9.16 2.94 -1.72
CA CYS A 84 9.31 3.99 -0.73
C CYS A 84 8.29 3.87 0.40
N ASN A 85 7.11 3.29 0.12
CA ASN A 85 6.03 3.19 1.10
C ASN A 85 6.40 2.16 2.17
N HIS A 86 6.93 1.00 1.78
CA HIS A 86 7.44 0.00 2.71
C HIS A 86 8.51 0.55 3.68
N VAL A 87 9.41 1.41 3.17
CA VAL A 87 10.43 2.03 4.02
C VAL A 87 9.80 3.04 5.00
N LEU A 88 8.85 3.87 4.53
CA LEU A 88 8.21 4.93 5.34
C LEU A 88 7.16 4.43 6.34
N THR A 89 6.63 3.22 6.18
CA THR A 89 5.73 2.59 7.16
C THR A 89 6.48 1.70 8.14
N SER A 90 7.76 1.38 7.87
CA SER A 90 8.57 0.58 8.78
C SER A 90 8.83 1.28 10.12
N ARG A 91 9.07 0.51 11.18
CA ARG A 91 9.49 1.05 12.50
C ARG A 91 10.72 1.95 12.43
N TRP A 92 11.60 1.68 11.46
CA TRP A 92 12.86 2.42 11.27
C TRP A 92 12.65 3.82 10.71
N SER A 93 11.46 4.13 10.19
CA SER A 93 11.13 5.47 9.70
C SER A 93 10.61 6.40 10.80
N LYS A 94 10.45 5.91 12.03
CA LYS A 94 9.82 6.64 13.13
C LYS A 94 10.78 6.81 14.31
N VAL A 95 10.59 7.89 15.05
CA VAL A 95 11.21 8.16 16.36
C VAL A 95 10.13 8.79 17.23
N PHE A 96 9.76 8.14 18.34
CA PHE A 96 8.63 8.55 19.19
C PHE A 96 7.31 8.72 18.40
N GLY A 97 7.06 7.87 17.40
CA GLY A 97 5.89 7.95 16.51
C GLY A 97 5.96 9.03 15.42
N LEU A 98 6.93 9.94 15.48
CA LEU A 98 7.12 10.99 14.48
C LEU A 98 8.03 10.50 13.33
N PRO A 99 7.75 10.88 12.06
CA PRO A 99 8.63 10.54 10.95
C PRO A 99 10.03 11.11 11.12
N VAL A 100 11.05 10.30 10.84
CA VAL A 100 12.47 10.71 10.82
C VAL A 100 12.70 11.90 9.90
N GLY A 101 11.91 12.02 8.82
CA GLY A 101 11.94 13.17 7.90
C GLY A 101 11.75 14.52 8.60
N LEU A 102 10.96 14.57 9.68
CA LEU A 102 10.77 15.81 10.46
C LEU A 102 12.05 16.24 11.17
N PHE A 103 12.77 15.28 11.77
CA PHE A 103 14.05 15.54 12.43
C PHE A 103 15.14 15.91 11.41
N ALA A 104 15.15 15.24 10.25
CA ALA A 104 16.05 15.56 9.15
C ALA A 104 15.82 16.99 8.62
N ALA A 105 14.55 17.41 8.46
CA ALA A 105 14.20 18.78 8.09
C ALA A 105 14.76 19.79 9.11
N GLY A 106 14.64 19.50 10.42
CA GLY A 106 15.24 20.33 11.47
C GLY A 106 16.76 20.47 11.35
N VAL A 107 17.47 19.36 11.05
CA VAL A 107 18.92 19.38 10.80
C VAL A 107 19.27 20.24 9.58
N TYR A 108 18.55 20.08 8.46
CA TYR A 108 18.78 20.88 7.26
C TYR A 108 18.53 22.38 7.47
N ILE A 109 17.48 22.75 8.22
CA ILE A 109 17.20 24.14 8.61
C ILE A 109 18.36 24.70 9.44
N ALA A 110 18.87 23.95 10.42
CA ALA A 110 19.99 24.38 11.25
C ALA A 110 21.29 24.53 10.44
N VAL A 111 21.56 23.63 9.50
CA VAL A 111 22.70 23.72 8.58
C VAL A 111 22.59 24.97 7.70
N LEU A 112 21.44 25.22 7.07
CA LEU A 112 21.19 26.41 6.26
C LEU A 112 21.35 27.70 7.09
N GLY A 113 20.82 27.72 8.32
CA GLY A 113 20.97 28.85 9.23
C GLY A 113 22.43 29.14 9.59
N LEU A 114 23.22 28.10 9.90
CA LEU A 114 24.65 28.24 10.20
C LEU A 114 25.48 28.65 8.97
N LEU A 115 25.14 28.18 7.78
CA LEU A 115 25.77 28.62 6.54
C LEU A 115 25.45 30.10 6.28
N ALA A 116 24.19 30.51 6.42
CA ALA A 116 23.76 31.91 6.27
C ALA A 116 24.39 32.85 7.31
N ALA A 117 24.62 32.35 8.53
CA ALA A 117 25.35 33.07 9.59
C ALA A 117 26.85 33.25 9.30
N GLY A 118 27.35 32.77 8.16
CA GLY A 118 28.73 32.97 7.73
C GLY A 118 29.73 32.08 8.48
N THR A 119 29.35 30.85 8.87
CA THR A 119 30.22 29.92 9.62
C THR A 119 31.52 29.55 8.87
N LEU A 120 31.50 29.62 7.53
CA LEU A 120 32.68 29.41 6.69
C LEU A 120 33.59 30.64 6.60
N SER A 121 33.18 31.79 7.16
CA SER A 121 33.99 33.00 7.17
C SER A 121 35.14 32.92 8.19
N PRO A 122 36.23 33.68 7.99
CA PRO A 122 37.32 33.76 8.96
C PRO A 122 36.88 34.27 10.35
N ARG A 123 35.76 35.02 10.41
CA ARG A 123 35.22 35.62 11.64
C ARG A 123 34.35 34.68 12.47
N ALA A 124 33.97 33.52 11.91
CA ALA A 124 33.12 32.57 12.60
C ALA A 124 33.79 32.02 13.86
N SER A 125 33.00 31.90 14.94
CA SER A 125 33.50 31.37 16.20
C SER A 125 33.79 29.87 16.10
N LEU A 126 34.67 29.37 16.97
CA LEU A 126 34.96 27.95 17.05
C LEU A 126 33.72 27.11 17.40
N LEU A 127 32.78 27.69 18.16
CA LEU A 127 31.51 27.08 18.48
C LEU A 127 30.62 26.92 17.24
N GLN A 128 30.46 27.97 16.43
CA GLN A 128 29.70 27.89 15.17
C GLN A 128 30.26 26.82 14.24
N ARG A 129 31.59 26.78 14.06
CA ARG A 129 32.26 25.79 13.21
C ARG A 129 32.10 24.37 13.77
N SER A 130 32.22 24.21 15.08
CA SER A 130 32.05 22.91 15.74
C SER A 130 30.59 22.43 15.68
N ALA A 131 29.62 23.34 15.82
CA ALA A 131 28.19 23.03 15.70
C ALA A 131 27.82 22.60 14.27
N LEU A 132 28.30 23.32 13.25
CA LEU A 132 28.08 22.93 11.86
C LEU A 132 28.75 21.59 11.54
N ALA A 133 29.98 21.37 12.00
CA ALA A 133 30.65 20.07 11.86
C ALA A 133 29.88 18.95 12.56
N PHE A 134 29.39 19.17 13.79
CA PHE A 134 28.60 18.19 14.52
C PHE A 134 27.33 17.78 13.75
N LEU A 135 26.56 18.74 13.22
CA LEU A 135 25.35 18.46 12.43
C LEU A 135 25.68 17.66 11.17
N LEU A 136 26.71 18.07 10.43
CA LEU A 136 27.13 17.41 9.18
C LEU A 136 27.65 15.99 9.42
N MET A 137 28.51 15.79 10.44
CA MET A 137 29.01 14.47 10.80
C MET A 137 27.87 13.56 11.30
N THR A 138 26.95 14.08 12.11
CA THR A 138 25.77 13.33 12.55
C THR A 138 24.91 12.91 11.35
N ALA A 139 24.64 13.82 10.41
CA ALA A 139 23.88 13.53 9.21
C ALA A 139 24.55 12.45 8.32
N THR A 140 25.88 12.47 8.21
CA THR A 140 26.65 11.45 7.49
C THR A 140 26.62 10.10 8.19
N VAL A 141 26.74 10.05 9.52
CA VAL A 141 26.61 8.77 10.26
C VAL A 141 25.19 8.22 10.17
N SER A 142 24.17 9.09 10.26
CA SER A 142 22.76 8.72 10.02
C SER A 142 22.55 8.16 8.62
N ALA A 143 23.19 8.75 7.59
CA ALA A 143 23.10 8.23 6.22
C ALA A 143 23.60 6.78 6.11
N ILE A 144 24.72 6.45 6.79
CA ILE A 144 25.23 5.07 6.83
C ILE A 144 24.20 4.13 7.46
N TRP A 145 23.63 4.52 8.61
CA TRP A 145 22.60 3.74 9.30
C TRP A 145 21.36 3.48 8.44
N PHE A 146 20.75 4.54 7.89
CA PHE A 146 19.51 4.42 7.11
C PHE A 146 19.71 3.73 5.76
N VAL A 147 20.89 3.84 5.15
CA VAL A 147 21.21 3.05 3.95
C VAL A 147 21.37 1.58 4.32
N ALA A 148 22.05 1.24 5.42
CA ALA A 148 22.18 -0.14 5.88
C ALA A 148 20.82 -0.80 6.18
N LEU A 149 19.88 -0.05 6.77
CA LEU A 149 18.52 -0.54 7.01
C LEU A 149 17.76 -0.87 5.71
N GLN A 150 17.97 -0.10 4.64
CA GLN A 150 17.34 -0.39 3.35
C GLN A 150 17.88 -1.69 2.73
N PHE A 151 19.18 -1.97 2.89
CA PHE A 151 19.73 -3.28 2.54
C PHE A 151 19.16 -4.40 3.41
N TYR A 152 18.98 -4.18 4.71
CA TYR A 152 18.38 -5.17 5.60
C TYR A 152 16.94 -5.54 5.18
N MET A 153 16.14 -4.54 4.79
CA MET A 153 14.75 -4.75 4.34
C MET A 153 14.63 -5.23 2.88
N GLN A 154 15.71 -5.21 2.11
CA GLN A 154 15.71 -5.51 0.65
C GLN A 154 14.74 -4.61 -0.14
N LYS A 155 14.46 -3.40 0.38
CA LYS A 155 13.59 -2.39 -0.24
C LYS A 155 14.29 -1.04 -0.19
N PHE A 156 14.29 -0.33 -1.31
CA PHE A 156 14.98 0.94 -1.45
C PHE A 156 14.02 2.09 -1.66
N CYS A 157 14.21 3.18 -0.91
CA CYS A 157 13.49 4.42 -1.05
C CYS A 157 14.38 5.44 -1.79
N PHE A 158 14.01 5.76 -3.03
CA PHE A 158 14.74 6.72 -3.86
C PHE A 158 14.96 8.07 -3.15
N TYR A 159 13.91 8.61 -2.53
CA TYR A 159 13.97 9.89 -1.82
C TYR A 159 14.88 9.86 -0.59
N CYS A 160 14.89 8.77 0.18
CA CYS A 160 15.80 8.61 1.31
C CYS A 160 17.25 8.59 0.80
N CYS A 161 17.54 7.80 -0.24
CA CYS A 161 18.86 7.75 -0.84
C CYS A 161 19.33 9.12 -1.33
N THR A 162 18.49 9.87 -2.05
CA THR A 162 18.82 11.23 -2.50
C THR A 162 19.05 12.18 -1.32
N THR A 163 18.20 12.12 -0.29
CA THR A 163 18.34 12.96 0.91
C THR A 163 19.66 12.65 1.64
N HIS A 164 20.05 11.39 1.75
CA HIS A 164 21.32 10.99 2.34
C HIS A 164 22.52 11.39 1.47
N ALA A 165 22.40 11.31 0.15
CA ALA A 165 23.42 11.81 -0.76
C ALA A 165 23.64 13.33 -0.61
N CYS A 166 22.57 14.12 -0.49
CA CYS A 166 22.65 15.55 -0.19
C CYS A 166 23.44 15.82 1.11
N SER A 167 23.17 15.09 2.19
CA SER A 167 23.92 15.21 3.45
C SER A 167 25.41 14.92 3.27
N VAL A 168 25.75 13.79 2.65
CA VAL A 168 27.15 13.37 2.45
C VAL A 168 27.91 14.38 1.57
N LEU A 169 27.31 14.82 0.47
CA LEU A 169 27.92 15.81 -0.42
C LEU A 169 28.11 17.16 0.28
N THR A 170 27.13 17.60 1.08
CA THR A 170 27.25 18.83 1.87
C THR A 170 28.42 18.72 2.87
N THR A 171 28.55 17.58 3.56
CA THR A 171 29.68 17.32 4.47
C THR A 171 31.03 17.40 3.74
N LEU A 172 31.15 16.75 2.58
CA LEU A 172 32.39 16.74 1.78
C LEU A 172 32.80 18.14 1.32
N VAL A 173 31.84 18.99 0.94
CA VAL A 173 32.08 20.36 0.46
C VAL A 173 32.42 21.31 1.61
N VAL A 174 31.74 21.19 2.75
CA VAL A 174 31.79 22.18 3.84
C VAL A 174 32.89 21.91 4.86
N VAL A 175 33.06 20.65 5.30
CA VAL A 175 33.98 20.32 6.42
C VAL A 175 35.43 20.78 6.19
N PRO A 176 36.02 20.64 4.98
CA PRO A 176 37.37 21.15 4.71
C PRO A 176 37.50 22.66 4.94
N GLY A 177 36.44 23.43 4.68
CA GLY A 177 36.38 24.88 4.86
C GLY A 177 36.30 25.33 6.32
N LEU A 178 35.90 24.46 7.25
CA LEU A 178 35.77 24.79 8.68
C LEU A 178 37.12 24.91 9.39
N ARG A 179 38.19 24.30 8.84
CA ARG A 179 39.56 24.35 9.38
C ARG A 179 39.62 24.02 10.89
N LEU A 180 38.87 23.00 11.30
CA LEU A 180 38.87 22.53 12.69
C LEU A 180 40.15 21.74 12.99
N PRO A 181 40.71 21.85 14.20
CA PRO A 181 41.80 20.97 14.60
C PRO A 181 41.30 19.53 14.67
N TRP A 182 42.13 18.57 14.24
CA TRP A 182 41.77 17.14 14.13
C TRP A 182 41.12 16.57 15.40
N LYS A 183 41.64 16.92 16.59
CA LYS A 183 41.07 16.49 17.87
C LYS A 183 39.61 16.93 18.05
N ARG A 184 39.25 18.14 17.61
CA ARG A 184 37.86 18.64 17.66
C ARG A 184 36.99 17.96 16.62
N LEU A 185 37.51 17.73 15.42
CA LEU A 185 36.79 16.99 14.39
C LEU A 185 36.46 15.56 14.87
N LEU A 186 37.41 14.87 15.48
CA LEU A 186 37.18 13.56 16.10
C LEU A 186 36.14 13.62 17.21
N MET A 187 36.23 14.62 18.10
CA MET A 187 35.27 14.79 19.19
C MET A 187 33.84 14.99 18.68
N VAL A 188 33.61 15.91 17.74
CA VAL A 188 32.26 16.13 17.19
C VAL A 188 31.75 14.93 16.40
N THR A 189 32.65 14.18 15.75
CA THR A 189 32.28 12.92 15.07
C THR A 189 31.85 11.87 16.08
N ALA A 190 32.60 11.69 17.18
CA ALA A 190 32.24 10.76 18.24
C ALA A 190 30.90 11.13 18.90
N MET A 191 30.64 12.43 19.11
CA MET A 191 29.34 12.90 19.57
C MET A 191 28.23 12.57 18.58
N GLY A 192 28.47 12.74 17.27
CA GLY A 192 27.51 12.39 16.23
C GLY A 192 27.22 10.89 16.20
N VAL A 193 28.25 10.04 16.32
CA VAL A 193 28.09 8.59 16.45
C VAL A 193 27.26 8.23 17.68
N ALA A 194 27.53 8.86 18.83
CA ALA A 194 26.74 8.64 20.04
C ALA A 194 25.27 9.02 19.85
N ALA A 195 25.00 10.18 19.22
CA ALA A 195 23.63 10.62 18.92
C ALA A 195 22.88 9.64 18.00
N VAL A 196 23.54 9.14 16.94
CA VAL A 196 22.94 8.12 16.06
C VAL A 196 22.76 6.79 16.80
N GLY A 197 23.70 6.40 17.66
CA GLY A 197 23.54 5.21 18.51
C GLY A 197 22.31 5.30 19.43
N THR A 198 22.07 6.47 20.03
CA THR A 198 20.84 6.74 20.80
C THR A 198 19.60 6.63 19.92
N LEU A 199 19.61 7.21 18.72
CA LEU A 199 18.51 7.08 17.75
C LEU A 199 18.24 5.62 17.41
N THR A 200 19.29 4.85 17.08
CA THR A 200 19.18 3.41 16.77
C THR A 200 18.56 2.64 17.93
N LEU A 201 18.97 2.92 19.16
CA LEU A 201 18.40 2.28 20.35
C LEU A 201 16.91 2.61 20.52
N ILE A 202 16.51 3.88 20.33
CA ILE A 202 15.10 4.30 20.38
C ILE A 202 14.30 3.57 19.30
N GLN A 203 14.80 3.51 18.06
CA GLN A 203 14.13 2.83 16.96
C GLN A 203 14.00 1.32 17.17
N TRP A 204 15.01 0.71 17.80
CA TRP A 204 14.99 -0.70 18.15
C TRP A 204 13.91 -1.02 19.20
N GLN A 205 13.77 -0.16 20.21
CA GLN A 205 12.81 -0.33 21.31
C GLN A 205 11.39 0.13 20.98
N SER A 206 11.22 0.98 19.97
CA SER A 206 9.91 1.48 19.57
C SER A 206 9.09 0.35 18.97
N GLU A 207 7.90 0.12 19.53
CA GLU A 207 6.89 -0.71 18.87
C GLU A 207 6.55 -0.08 17.51
N PRO A 208 6.36 -0.91 16.47
CA PRO A 208 5.96 -0.41 15.16
C PRO A 208 4.63 0.34 15.33
N PRO A 209 4.48 1.56 14.76
CA PRO A 209 3.20 2.26 14.84
C PRO A 209 2.11 1.37 14.25
N GLN A 210 0.96 1.30 14.93
CA GLN A 210 -0.19 0.59 14.37
C GLN A 210 -0.60 1.31 13.08
N THR A 211 -0.43 0.63 11.94
CA THR A 211 -0.84 1.12 10.61
C THR A 211 -2.35 1.02 10.39
N PHE A 212 -3.08 0.63 11.43
CA PHE A 212 -4.53 0.54 11.45
C PHE A 212 -5.12 1.39 12.58
N ARG A 213 -6.35 1.84 12.36
CA ARG A 213 -7.21 2.50 13.35
C ARG A 213 -8.37 1.57 13.69
N ILE A 214 -8.76 1.55 14.96
CA ILE A 214 -9.99 0.87 15.40
C ILE A 214 -11.10 1.93 15.44
N GLU A 215 -12.14 1.71 14.66
CA GLU A 215 -13.35 2.52 14.67
C GLU A 215 -14.41 1.80 15.51
N THR A 216 -14.84 2.44 16.59
CA THR A 216 -15.97 1.98 17.40
C THR A 216 -17.25 2.62 16.85
N HIS A 217 -18.27 1.81 16.66
CA HIS A 217 -19.53 2.27 16.08
C HIS A 217 -20.55 2.47 17.21
N ASP A 218 -20.37 3.54 17.98
CA ASP A 218 -21.28 3.92 19.08
C ASP A 218 -22.44 4.82 18.59
N GLU A 219 -22.20 5.61 17.53
CA GLU A 219 -23.21 6.43 16.84
C GLU A 219 -23.28 6.01 15.37
N LEU A 220 -24.44 5.50 14.94
CA LEU A 220 -24.62 4.88 13.63
C LEU A 220 -24.97 5.92 12.57
N PRO A 221 -24.24 6.02 11.43
CA PRO A 221 -24.71 6.75 10.26
C PRO A 221 -26.06 6.19 9.80
N PRO A 222 -26.92 6.97 9.10
CA PRO A 222 -28.16 6.43 8.52
C PRO A 222 -27.90 5.17 7.70
N LEU A 223 -28.76 4.15 7.83
CA LEU A 223 -28.67 2.95 7.00
C LEU A 223 -28.78 3.34 5.53
N LEU A 224 -27.93 2.77 4.68
CA LEU A 224 -28.18 2.85 3.25
C LEU A 224 -29.39 1.94 2.97
N THR A 225 -30.43 2.47 2.35
CA THR A 225 -31.56 1.67 1.90
C THR A 225 -31.16 0.92 0.63
N GLU A 226 -31.45 -0.37 0.56
CA GLU A 226 -31.33 -1.09 -0.71
C GLU A 226 -32.32 -0.48 -1.73
N PRO A 227 -31.99 -0.48 -3.04
CA PRO A 227 -32.91 -0.04 -4.08
C PRO A 227 -34.21 -0.86 -4.01
N GLY A 228 -35.32 -0.22 -3.61
CA GLY A 228 -36.65 -0.85 -3.51
C GLY A 228 -37.18 -1.08 -2.10
N GLN A 229 -36.39 -0.87 -1.04
CA GLN A 229 -36.86 -0.96 0.35
C GLN A 229 -37.40 0.39 0.86
N THR A 230 -38.57 0.37 1.51
CA THR A 230 -39.20 1.56 2.13
C THR A 230 -38.63 1.83 3.52
N SER A 231 -38.57 3.11 3.93
CA SER A 231 -37.98 3.58 5.19
C SER A 231 -38.67 3.08 6.47
N ASP A 232 -39.80 2.39 6.35
CA ASP A 232 -40.63 1.99 7.49
C ASP A 232 -40.15 0.68 8.15
N ASP A 233 -39.25 -0.08 7.49
CA ASP A 233 -38.66 -1.32 8.03
C ASP A 233 -37.41 -1.10 8.90
N VAL A 234 -37.03 0.16 9.14
CA VAL A 234 -35.75 0.56 9.75
C VAL A 234 -35.63 0.22 11.25
N PHE A 235 -36.71 -0.25 11.90
CA PHE A 235 -36.72 -0.63 13.32
C PHE A 235 -36.94 -2.14 13.58
N GLY A 236 -36.77 -2.99 12.56
CA GLY A 236 -36.77 -4.45 12.72
C GLY A 236 -35.47 -5.04 13.27
N ALA A 237 -35.49 -6.32 13.65
CA ALA A 237 -34.30 -7.12 13.95
C ALA A 237 -33.26 -7.04 12.80
N PRO A 238 -31.96 -7.29 13.05
CA PRO A 238 -30.94 -7.09 12.01
C PRO A 238 -31.26 -7.92 10.77
N ALA A 239 -31.46 -7.25 9.64
CA ALA A 239 -31.85 -7.91 8.41
C ALA A 239 -30.72 -8.84 7.93
N THR A 240 -31.08 -10.05 7.48
CA THR A 240 -30.15 -10.89 6.74
C THR A 240 -29.82 -10.17 5.43
N PHE A 241 -28.53 -10.02 5.16
CA PHE A 241 -28.04 -9.46 3.92
C PHE A 241 -27.54 -10.60 3.05
N ASP A 242 -28.47 -11.11 2.26
CA ASP A 242 -28.30 -12.28 1.42
C ASP A 242 -27.34 -12.03 0.25
N ALA A 243 -26.54 -13.03 -0.08
CA ALA A 243 -25.70 -12.97 -1.28
C ALA A 243 -26.55 -13.14 -2.55
N PRO A 244 -26.11 -12.61 -3.70
CA PRO A 244 -26.85 -12.75 -4.96
C PRO A 244 -27.13 -14.22 -5.32
N GLY A 245 -28.38 -14.50 -5.70
CA GLY A 245 -28.84 -15.84 -6.09
C GLY A 245 -29.15 -16.79 -4.93
N SER A 246 -29.24 -16.31 -3.67
CA SER A 246 -29.78 -17.11 -2.57
C SER A 246 -31.31 -17.21 -2.67
N ALA A 247 -31.88 -18.31 -2.17
CA ALA A 247 -33.32 -18.61 -2.28
C ALA A 247 -34.27 -17.61 -1.58
N GLY A 248 -33.74 -16.60 -0.89
CA GLY A 248 -34.51 -15.56 -0.19
C GLY A 248 -34.25 -14.13 -0.70
N GLY A 249 -33.39 -13.93 -1.72
CA GLY A 249 -33.11 -12.62 -2.27
C GLY A 249 -34.01 -12.31 -3.46
N ASP A 250 -34.84 -11.26 -3.36
CA ASP A 250 -35.54 -10.70 -4.51
C ASP A 250 -34.50 -10.32 -5.57
N ASP A 251 -34.62 -10.86 -6.79
CA ASP A 251 -33.63 -10.79 -7.89
C ASP A 251 -33.40 -9.38 -8.49
N VAL A 252 -33.54 -8.30 -7.70
CA VAL A 252 -33.43 -6.92 -8.19
C VAL A 252 -32.51 -6.08 -7.29
N PHE A 253 -31.24 -6.48 -7.15
CA PHE A 253 -30.20 -5.51 -6.78
C PHE A 253 -29.75 -4.75 -8.05
N SER A 254 -30.38 -3.60 -8.28
CA SER A 254 -29.94 -2.65 -9.31
C SER A 254 -28.86 -1.73 -8.72
N ALA A 255 -27.62 -1.85 -9.19
CA ALA A 255 -26.56 -0.92 -8.81
C ALA A 255 -27.01 0.54 -9.05
N PRO A 256 -26.69 1.50 -8.17
CA PRO A 256 -26.95 2.92 -8.43
C PRO A 256 -26.33 3.31 -9.78
N GLY A 257 -27.12 3.99 -10.60
CA GLY A 257 -26.96 4.09 -12.05
C GLY A 257 -25.54 4.31 -12.57
N VAL A 258 -25.19 3.53 -13.58
CA VAL A 258 -24.19 3.92 -14.57
C VAL A 258 -24.65 5.25 -15.16
N PHE A 259 -23.91 6.31 -14.87
CA PHE A 259 -24.17 7.62 -15.45
C PHE A 259 -23.85 7.50 -16.95
N ASP A 260 -24.88 7.41 -17.79
CA ASP A 260 -24.71 7.65 -19.22
C ASP A 260 -24.10 9.04 -19.37
N ALA A 261 -22.88 9.08 -19.90
CA ALA A 261 -22.24 10.33 -20.26
C ALA A 261 -23.20 11.09 -21.19
N PRO A 262 -23.50 12.39 -20.94
CA PRO A 262 -24.29 13.16 -21.88
C PRO A 262 -23.58 13.12 -23.22
N ALA A 263 -24.31 12.77 -24.29
CA ALA A 263 -23.83 12.98 -25.64
C ALA A 263 -23.46 14.47 -25.77
N GLU A 264 -22.16 14.73 -25.89
CA GLU A 264 -21.67 16.06 -26.25
C GLU A 264 -22.27 16.41 -27.60
N SER A 265 -23.26 17.29 -27.57
CA SER A 265 -23.64 18.12 -28.71
C SER A 265 -22.40 18.86 -29.18
N ALA A 266 -21.98 18.57 -30.41
CA ALA A 266 -20.88 19.23 -31.09
C ALA A 266 -20.91 20.76 -30.87
N PRO A 267 -19.78 21.39 -30.50
CA PRO A 267 -19.73 22.84 -30.47
C PRO A 267 -19.77 23.38 -31.89
N GLY A 268 -20.67 24.35 -32.09
CA GLY A 268 -20.84 25.07 -33.33
C GLY A 268 -19.56 25.77 -33.78
N VAL A 269 -19.29 25.58 -35.08
CA VAL A 269 -18.73 26.52 -36.05
C VAL A 269 -18.25 27.85 -35.43
N PHE A 270 -16.93 27.95 -35.24
CA PHE A 270 -16.24 29.23 -35.27
C PHE A 270 -15.79 29.49 -36.71
N ASP A 271 -16.26 30.59 -37.29
CA ASP A 271 -15.78 31.13 -38.55
C ASP A 271 -14.28 31.47 -38.46
N ALA A 272 -13.48 30.91 -39.38
CA ALA A 272 -12.14 31.39 -39.70
C ALA A 272 -12.04 31.56 -41.23
N PRO A 273 -11.44 32.66 -41.74
CA PRO A 273 -11.45 32.98 -43.15
C PRO A 273 -10.38 32.20 -43.95
N ALA A 274 -10.62 32.21 -45.26
CA ALA A 274 -9.95 31.53 -46.37
C ALA A 274 -8.40 31.64 -46.41
N VAL A 275 -7.71 30.50 -46.62
CA VAL A 275 -7.06 30.01 -47.88
C VAL A 275 -5.78 30.77 -48.25
N ASP A 276 -4.65 30.03 -48.29
CA ASP A 276 -3.61 30.16 -49.33
C ASP A 276 -2.78 28.85 -49.43
N ASP A 277 -2.90 28.23 -50.60
CA ASP A 277 -1.98 27.40 -51.40
C ASP A 277 -0.83 26.58 -50.78
N ALA A 278 -0.86 25.25 -51.00
CA ALA A 278 0.07 24.49 -51.86
C ALA A 278 0.11 22.97 -51.55
N GLU A 279 -0.29 22.15 -52.54
CA GLU A 279 -0.02 20.70 -52.69
C GLU A 279 1.30 20.50 -53.51
N PRO A 280 1.82 19.28 -53.82
CA PRO A 280 1.48 17.92 -53.34
C PRO A 280 2.71 16.99 -53.11
N ALA A 281 2.48 15.81 -52.48
CA ALA A 281 3.31 14.61 -52.74
C ALA A 281 2.62 13.27 -52.38
N GLN A 282 2.02 12.66 -53.41
CA GLN A 282 2.12 11.25 -53.85
C GLN A 282 1.64 10.07 -52.96
N SER A 283 0.60 9.39 -53.47
CA SER A 283 0.16 7.99 -53.29
C SER A 283 0.96 7.01 -54.18
N PRO A 284 0.96 5.65 -54.01
CA PRO A 284 -0.20 4.74 -54.28
C PRO A 284 -0.37 3.61 -53.21
N ALA A 285 -1.58 3.13 -52.88
CA ALA A 285 -2.52 2.22 -53.58
C ALA A 285 -2.16 0.72 -53.45
N ASP A 286 -3.12 -0.08 -52.93
CA ASP A 286 -3.47 -1.48 -53.25
C ASP A 286 -4.59 -1.91 -52.25
N GLU A 287 -5.85 -1.84 -52.63
CA GLU A 287 -6.70 -2.87 -53.27
C GLU A 287 -7.49 -3.76 -52.27
N LEU A 288 -8.81 -3.71 -52.48
CA LEU A 288 -9.97 -4.29 -51.76
C LEU A 288 -10.26 -5.74 -52.28
N PRO A 289 -11.19 -6.58 -51.71
CA PRO A 289 -12.57 -6.15 -51.43
C PRO A 289 -13.40 -6.82 -50.33
N VAL A 290 -14.48 -6.09 -50.06
CA VAL A 290 -15.73 -6.40 -49.35
C VAL A 290 -16.59 -7.36 -50.19
N PHE A 291 -17.40 -8.21 -49.54
CA PHE A 291 -18.69 -8.62 -50.10
C PHE A 291 -19.77 -8.77 -49.03
N GLU A 292 -20.94 -8.27 -49.39
CA GLU A 292 -22.13 -8.01 -48.58
C GLU A 292 -23.14 -9.16 -48.67
N ALA A 293 -24.01 -9.28 -47.66
CA ALA A 293 -25.14 -10.22 -47.62
C ALA A 293 -26.32 -9.76 -48.52
N PRO A 294 -27.30 -10.66 -48.75
CA PRO A 294 -28.67 -10.21 -48.51
C PRO A 294 -29.58 -11.24 -47.82
N ALA A 295 -30.52 -10.69 -47.07
CA ALA A 295 -31.68 -11.35 -46.48
C ALA A 295 -32.77 -11.66 -47.52
N ASN A 296 -33.61 -12.66 -47.25
CA ASN A 296 -35.07 -12.64 -47.41
C ASN A 296 -35.69 -13.94 -46.86
N GLY A 297 -36.77 -13.80 -46.08
CA GLY A 297 -37.48 -14.87 -45.37
C GLY A 297 -38.64 -15.53 -46.16
N PRO A 298 -39.66 -16.11 -45.48
CA PRO A 298 -40.06 -17.53 -45.59
C PRO A 298 -41.48 -17.67 -46.22
N PRO A 299 -42.31 -18.77 -46.15
CA PRO A 299 -42.68 -19.56 -44.94
C PRO A 299 -43.08 -21.06 -45.13
N VAL A 300 -43.52 -21.68 -44.01
CA VAL A 300 -44.51 -22.79 -43.86
C VAL A 300 -44.07 -24.27 -44.00
N PHE A 301 -44.12 -25.03 -42.90
CA PHE A 301 -45.02 -26.21 -42.76
C PHE A 301 -45.17 -26.69 -41.31
N ASN A 302 -46.40 -27.08 -40.95
CA ASN A 302 -46.90 -27.46 -39.62
C ASN A 302 -47.05 -28.99 -39.46
N ALA A 303 -46.81 -29.49 -38.22
CA ALA A 303 -47.59 -30.52 -37.47
C ALA A 303 -47.66 -31.98 -38.01
N PRO A 304 -48.04 -33.02 -37.20
CA PRO A 304 -48.83 -32.95 -35.96
C PRO A 304 -48.46 -33.86 -34.76
N VAL A 305 -49.16 -33.53 -33.66
CA VAL A 305 -49.35 -34.17 -32.35
C VAL A 305 -50.29 -35.38 -32.45
N GLN A 306 -50.11 -36.41 -31.61
CA GLN A 306 -51.22 -37.19 -31.05
C GLN A 306 -50.95 -37.63 -29.60
N ASP A 307 -51.86 -37.22 -28.71
CA ASP A 307 -52.15 -37.77 -27.38
C ASP A 307 -52.72 -39.19 -27.47
N SER A 308 -52.57 -39.99 -26.41
CA SER A 308 -53.67 -40.77 -25.78
C SER A 308 -53.19 -41.51 -24.52
N ALA A 309 -53.88 -41.26 -23.42
CA ALA A 309 -53.81 -42.00 -22.16
C ALA A 309 -54.90 -43.08 -22.10
N SER A 310 -54.63 -44.24 -21.46
CA SER A 310 -55.56 -44.98 -20.58
C SER A 310 -55.03 -46.36 -20.14
N THR A 311 -55.00 -46.58 -18.82
CA THR A 311 -54.92 -47.83 -18.02
C THR A 311 -56.25 -48.66 -18.10
N PRO A 312 -56.50 -49.77 -17.33
CA PRO A 312 -55.65 -50.83 -16.71
C PRO A 312 -56.24 -52.29 -16.85
N ALA A 313 -55.56 -53.27 -16.21
CA ALA A 313 -56.11 -54.41 -15.42
C ALA A 313 -56.02 -55.88 -15.94
N ASP A 314 -55.56 -56.73 -14.99
CA ASP A 314 -55.96 -58.11 -14.59
C ASP A 314 -55.42 -59.43 -15.21
N HIS A 315 -54.60 -60.13 -14.37
CA HIS A 315 -54.65 -61.55 -13.92
C HIS A 315 -54.40 -62.75 -14.89
N PRO A 316 -54.13 -64.00 -14.39
CA PRO A 316 -53.27 -64.46 -13.27
C PRO A 316 -52.54 -65.84 -13.51
N ALA A 317 -51.78 -66.25 -12.48
CA ALA A 317 -51.57 -67.62 -11.95
C ALA A 317 -50.66 -68.67 -12.65
N ASP A 318 -49.78 -69.27 -11.81
CA ASP A 318 -49.54 -70.72 -11.51
C ASP A 318 -48.01 -71.01 -11.47
N SER A 319 -47.39 -71.93 -10.73
CA SER A 319 -47.65 -72.78 -9.54
C SER A 319 -46.29 -73.38 -9.08
N GLY A 320 -46.24 -73.98 -7.87
CA GLY A 320 -45.22 -74.99 -7.50
C GLY A 320 -44.18 -74.56 -6.46
N ARG A 321 -44.50 -74.52 -5.15
CA ARG A 321 -44.31 -75.61 -4.15
C ARG A 321 -42.91 -76.25 -4.09
N PHE A 322 -42.21 -76.07 -2.96
CA PHE A 322 -41.65 -77.16 -2.14
C PHE A 322 -41.50 -76.71 -0.67
N ALA A 323 -42.01 -77.55 0.25
CA ALA A 323 -41.89 -77.50 1.71
C ALA A 323 -40.43 -77.81 2.15
N TRP A 324 -39.95 -77.71 3.40
CA TRP A 324 -40.51 -78.13 4.70
C TRP A 324 -39.63 -77.64 5.88
N ALA A 325 -40.29 -77.35 7.01
CA ALA A 325 -39.87 -77.50 8.43
C ALA A 325 -38.64 -76.71 8.97
N ALA A 326 -38.56 -76.25 10.22
CA ALA A 326 -39.38 -76.34 11.43
C ALA A 326 -38.90 -75.30 12.46
N ALA A 327 -39.70 -75.15 13.53
CA ALA A 327 -39.38 -74.58 14.85
C ALA A 327 -39.77 -73.12 15.13
N SER A 328 -41.09 -72.93 15.31
CA SER A 328 -41.74 -72.58 16.59
C SER A 328 -41.53 -71.21 17.26
N PRO A 329 -42.56 -70.73 18.01
CA PRO A 329 -43.06 -69.37 17.90
C PRO A 329 -43.02 -68.63 19.24
N TRP A 330 -42.07 -67.71 19.38
CA TRP A 330 -42.04 -66.75 20.49
C TRP A 330 -41.76 -65.39 19.87
N PHE A 331 -42.81 -64.66 19.49
CA PHE A 331 -42.92 -63.20 19.58
C PHE A 331 -44.26 -62.79 18.97
N SER A 332 -45.23 -62.61 19.87
CA SER A 332 -46.38 -61.76 19.60
C SER A 332 -45.93 -60.33 19.33
N LEU A 333 -46.69 -59.63 18.48
CA LEU A 333 -46.87 -58.17 18.50
C LEU A 333 -45.60 -57.30 18.29
N MET A 334 -45.23 -57.11 17.02
CA MET A 334 -44.71 -55.84 16.49
C MET A 334 -45.49 -55.64 15.18
N GLY A 335 -46.36 -54.64 15.05
CA GLY A 335 -46.00 -53.24 15.21
C GLY A 335 -45.45 -52.79 13.87
N VAL A 336 -46.31 -52.15 13.08
CA VAL A 336 -45.93 -51.43 11.85
C VAL A 336 -44.77 -50.52 12.20
N VAL A 337 -43.55 -50.86 11.80
CA VAL A 337 -42.46 -49.89 11.74
C VAL A 337 -42.67 -49.19 10.41
N ALA A 338 -43.37 -48.06 10.49
CA ALA A 338 -43.28 -47.04 9.48
C ALA A 338 -41.80 -46.69 9.30
N ALA A 339 -41.38 -46.53 8.05
CA ALA A 339 -40.09 -45.96 7.75
C ALA A 339 -40.06 -44.56 8.36
N ASP A 340 -39.32 -44.39 9.45
CA ASP A 340 -38.86 -43.09 9.87
C ASP A 340 -37.93 -42.60 8.76
N GLY A 341 -38.40 -41.61 8.01
CA GLY A 341 -37.53 -40.84 7.14
C GLY A 341 -36.52 -40.16 8.04
N ASP A 342 -35.24 -40.35 7.74
CA ASP A 342 -34.17 -39.57 8.32
C ASP A 342 -34.47 -38.09 8.04
N GLU A 343 -34.98 -37.37 9.04
CA GLU A 343 -35.02 -35.92 9.04
C GLU A 343 -33.55 -35.47 9.13
N GLU A 344 -32.94 -35.13 7.99
CA GLU A 344 -31.68 -34.39 7.96
C GLU A 344 -31.85 -33.16 8.87
N GLU A 345 -31.15 -33.16 10.01
CA GLU A 345 -31.03 -31.98 10.88
C GLU A 345 -30.49 -30.83 10.03
N LYS A 346 -31.40 -29.94 9.66
CA LYS A 346 -31.09 -28.77 8.83
C LYS A 346 -30.30 -27.81 9.70
N GLU A 347 -28.97 -27.89 9.63
CA GLU A 347 -28.06 -27.04 10.39
C GLU A 347 -28.48 -25.56 10.26
N GLU A 348 -28.67 -24.89 11.40
CA GLU A 348 -29.08 -23.49 11.41
C GLU A 348 -28.02 -22.62 10.73
N PRO A 349 -28.42 -21.64 9.91
CA PRO A 349 -27.49 -20.82 9.16
C PRO A 349 -26.61 -20.01 10.10
N ARG A 350 -25.29 -20.14 9.96
CA ARG A 350 -24.34 -19.36 10.76
C ARG A 350 -24.28 -17.91 10.26
N LEU A 351 -24.76 -17.00 11.10
CA LEU A 351 -24.85 -15.57 10.80
C LEU A 351 -23.72 -14.77 11.46
N VAL A 352 -23.15 -13.81 10.72
CA VAL A 352 -22.12 -12.89 11.23
C VAL A 352 -22.60 -11.44 11.11
N PRO A 353 -22.61 -10.67 12.21
CA PRO A 353 -23.04 -9.28 12.18
C PRO A 353 -22.03 -8.38 11.46
N VAL A 354 -22.55 -7.50 10.61
CA VAL A 354 -21.80 -6.45 9.89
C VAL A 354 -22.55 -5.12 9.98
N SER A 355 -21.93 -4.05 9.47
CA SER A 355 -22.51 -2.69 9.52
C SER A 355 -22.96 -2.31 10.94
N SER A 356 -22.13 -2.70 11.93
CA SER A 356 -22.36 -2.45 13.35
C SER A 356 -23.58 -3.20 13.92
N GLY A 357 -23.80 -4.42 13.44
CA GLY A 357 -24.90 -5.28 13.88
C GLY A 357 -26.25 -4.97 13.26
N ARG A 358 -26.32 -4.05 12.29
CA ARG A 358 -27.56 -3.73 11.56
C ARG A 358 -27.88 -4.74 10.45
N ARG A 359 -26.87 -5.48 9.99
CA ARG A 359 -27.00 -6.54 8.99
C ARG A 359 -26.31 -7.81 9.46
N GLN A 360 -26.77 -8.93 8.95
CA GLN A 360 -26.18 -10.23 9.22
C GLN A 360 -25.87 -10.96 7.91
N LEU A 361 -24.65 -11.48 7.78
CA LEU A 361 -24.23 -12.28 6.63
C LEU A 361 -24.36 -13.76 6.99
N ASN A 362 -25.08 -14.54 6.18
CA ASN A 362 -24.98 -15.98 6.22
C ASN A 362 -23.67 -16.41 5.56
N ILE A 363 -22.72 -16.92 6.35
CA ILE A 363 -21.36 -17.19 5.86
C ILE A 363 -21.32 -18.21 4.72
N ALA A 364 -22.29 -19.12 4.65
CA ALA A 364 -22.38 -20.14 3.61
C ALA A 364 -22.76 -19.57 2.23
N GLN A 365 -23.17 -18.30 2.17
CA GLN A 365 -23.54 -17.61 0.93
C GLN A 365 -22.43 -16.69 0.40
N TRP A 366 -21.31 -16.51 1.11
CA TRP A 366 -20.25 -15.58 0.72
C TRP A 366 -18.91 -16.29 0.51
N PRO A 367 -17.98 -15.72 -0.29
CA PRO A 367 -16.63 -16.25 -0.39
C PRO A 367 -15.98 -16.39 0.98
N LEU A 368 -15.44 -17.57 1.28
CA LEU A 368 -14.95 -17.93 2.61
C LEU A 368 -13.52 -18.45 2.53
N TYR A 369 -12.64 -17.92 3.37
CA TYR A 369 -11.31 -18.45 3.63
C TYR A 369 -11.34 -19.20 4.96
N GLY A 370 -10.86 -20.44 5.02
CA GLY A 370 -11.01 -21.32 6.18
C GLY A 370 -12.34 -22.06 6.21
N ASP A 371 -12.59 -22.79 7.30
CA ASP A 371 -13.70 -23.74 7.41
C ASP A 371 -15.01 -23.11 7.91
N LEU A 372 -16.16 -23.66 7.49
CA LEU A 372 -17.49 -23.14 7.88
C LEU A 372 -17.78 -23.28 9.39
N ASP A 373 -17.16 -24.29 10.03
CA ASP A 373 -17.30 -24.63 11.45
C ASP A 373 -16.25 -23.95 12.34
N ALA A 374 -15.31 -23.18 11.76
CA ALA A 374 -14.21 -22.55 12.49
C ALA A 374 -14.71 -21.75 13.70
N LYS A 375 -14.06 -21.84 14.87
CA LYS A 375 -14.53 -21.21 16.11
C LYS A 375 -14.81 -19.71 15.99
N TYR A 376 -13.92 -18.97 15.32
CA TYR A 376 -14.10 -17.53 15.10
C TYR A 376 -14.39 -17.25 13.62
N VAL A 377 -15.29 -16.30 13.35
CA VAL A 377 -15.52 -15.79 11.99
C VAL A 377 -15.44 -14.27 11.99
N VAL A 378 -14.67 -13.73 11.05
CA VAL A 378 -14.54 -12.29 10.83
C VAL A 378 -14.83 -11.96 9.37
N VAL A 379 -15.22 -10.74 9.08
CA VAL A 379 -15.43 -10.27 7.71
C VAL A 379 -14.26 -9.39 7.28
N ALA A 380 -13.68 -9.65 6.11
CA ALA A 380 -12.57 -8.88 5.57
C ALA A 380 -12.95 -8.22 4.23
N MET A 381 -12.78 -6.90 4.14
CA MET A 381 -12.93 -6.13 2.91
C MET A 381 -11.56 -5.73 2.37
N PHE A 382 -11.32 -5.98 1.07
CA PHE A 382 -9.99 -5.80 0.48
C PHE A 382 -10.03 -5.63 -1.05
N ASP A 383 -8.96 -5.10 -1.62
CA ASP A 383 -8.69 -5.12 -3.06
C ASP A 383 -7.48 -6.03 -3.33
N TYR A 384 -7.57 -6.95 -4.30
CA TYR A 384 -6.49 -7.88 -4.66
C TYR A 384 -5.20 -7.18 -5.17
N THR A 385 -5.31 -5.95 -5.66
CA THR A 385 -4.18 -5.12 -6.10
C THR A 385 -3.59 -4.26 -4.98
N CYS A 386 -4.21 -4.21 -3.80
CA CYS A 386 -3.75 -3.40 -2.67
C CYS A 386 -2.62 -4.09 -1.88
N THR A 387 -1.48 -3.42 -1.76
CA THR A 387 -0.32 -3.92 -0.99
C THR A 387 -0.63 -4.12 0.49
N HIS A 388 -1.35 -3.19 1.11
CA HIS A 388 -1.75 -3.28 2.52
C HIS A 388 -2.71 -4.46 2.78
N CYS A 389 -3.59 -4.75 1.81
CA CYS A 389 -4.49 -5.90 1.86
C CYS A 389 -3.72 -7.22 1.83
N ARG A 390 -2.69 -7.33 0.97
CA ARG A 390 -1.82 -8.52 0.93
C ARG A 390 -1.04 -8.74 2.23
N SER A 391 -0.52 -7.67 2.82
CA SER A 391 0.17 -7.73 4.12
C SER A 391 -0.77 -8.24 5.22
N THR A 392 -2.02 -7.76 5.21
CA THR A 392 -3.06 -8.22 6.16
C THR A 392 -3.49 -9.66 5.91
N CYS A 393 -3.65 -10.08 4.64
CA CYS A 393 -3.88 -11.48 4.30
C CYS A 393 -2.73 -12.38 4.80
N LYS A 394 -1.48 -11.94 4.65
CA LYS A 394 -0.32 -12.65 5.21
C LYS A 394 -0.40 -12.74 6.74
N ALA A 395 -0.76 -11.66 7.43
CA ALA A 395 -0.93 -11.67 8.88
C ALA A 395 -2.05 -12.62 9.33
N ILE A 396 -3.19 -12.65 8.62
CA ILE A 396 -4.29 -13.59 8.87
C ILE A 396 -3.79 -15.03 8.72
N ARG A 397 -3.08 -15.35 7.64
CA ARG A 397 -2.49 -16.68 7.43
C ARG A 397 -1.52 -17.06 8.54
N GLU A 398 -0.68 -16.12 8.98
CA GLU A 398 0.22 -16.36 10.12
C GLU A 398 -0.54 -16.64 11.42
N ALA A 399 -1.66 -15.97 11.67
CA ALA A 399 -2.49 -16.25 12.84
C ALA A 399 -3.10 -17.66 12.81
N VAL A 400 -3.57 -18.09 11.64
CA VAL A 400 -4.13 -19.44 11.45
C VAL A 400 -3.05 -20.51 11.57
N GLU A 401 -1.97 -20.39 10.78
CA GLU A 401 -0.94 -21.43 10.64
C GLU A 401 0.05 -21.47 11.82
N LYS A 402 0.49 -20.32 12.33
CA LYS A 402 1.53 -20.24 13.36
C LYS A 402 0.96 -20.12 14.77
N ASP A 403 -0.08 -19.30 14.94
CA ASP A 403 -0.69 -19.08 16.26
C ASP A 403 -1.80 -20.12 16.57
N GLY A 404 -2.15 -20.97 15.61
CA GLY A 404 -3.19 -22.00 15.76
C GLY A 404 -4.59 -21.40 15.98
N LEU A 405 -4.84 -20.21 15.43
CA LEU A 405 -6.14 -19.55 15.55
C LEU A 405 -7.15 -20.23 14.61
N ASP A 406 -8.14 -20.88 15.21
CA ASP A 406 -9.29 -21.44 14.51
C ASP A 406 -10.23 -20.33 14.01
N LEU A 407 -9.94 -19.82 12.81
CA LEU A 407 -10.53 -18.63 12.21
C LEU A 407 -10.95 -18.87 10.77
N ALA A 408 -12.20 -18.54 10.46
CA ALA A 408 -12.64 -18.32 9.09
C ALA A 408 -12.84 -16.82 8.79
N VAL A 409 -12.63 -16.46 7.53
CA VAL A 409 -12.76 -15.09 7.05
C VAL A 409 -13.74 -15.03 5.90
N VAL A 410 -14.86 -14.34 6.09
CA VAL A 410 -15.76 -13.98 5.00
C VAL A 410 -15.05 -12.92 4.15
N ALA A 411 -14.66 -13.31 2.95
CA ALA A 411 -13.87 -12.52 2.03
C ALA A 411 -14.80 -11.67 1.14
N LEU A 412 -14.71 -10.35 1.28
CA LEU A 412 -15.50 -9.38 0.51
C LEU A 412 -14.58 -8.55 -0.41
N PRO A 413 -14.29 -9.03 -1.64
CA PRO A 413 -13.56 -8.25 -2.63
C PRO A 413 -14.25 -6.90 -2.87
N THR A 414 -13.51 -5.82 -2.63
CA THR A 414 -13.94 -4.42 -2.72
C THR A 414 -12.95 -3.67 -3.62
N PRO A 415 -13.03 -3.85 -4.95
CA PRO A 415 -12.11 -3.23 -5.90
C PRO A 415 -12.16 -1.70 -5.82
N LEU A 416 -11.00 -1.05 -5.80
CA LEU A 416 -10.83 0.41 -5.71
C LEU A 416 -10.70 1.01 -7.11
N HIS A 417 -11.72 0.84 -7.94
CA HIS A 417 -11.84 1.48 -9.25
C HIS A 417 -13.29 1.89 -9.54
N ARG A 418 -13.48 3.09 -10.09
CA ARG A 418 -14.81 3.70 -10.29
C ARG A 418 -15.74 2.94 -11.24
N SER A 419 -15.20 2.11 -12.12
CA SER A 419 -16.03 1.31 -13.04
C SER A 419 -16.93 0.27 -12.35
N CYS A 420 -16.64 -0.10 -11.10
CA CYS A 420 -17.50 -0.99 -10.32
C CYS A 420 -17.69 -0.57 -8.85
N ASN A 421 -16.95 0.45 -8.39
CA ASN A 421 -17.04 0.99 -7.05
C ASN A 421 -17.02 2.52 -7.11
N ASP A 422 -18.19 3.14 -7.07
CA ASP A 422 -18.37 4.60 -7.07
C ASP A 422 -17.82 5.30 -5.82
N ALA A 423 -17.56 4.57 -4.73
CA ALA A 423 -16.84 5.08 -3.56
C ALA A 423 -15.31 5.08 -3.75
N ALA A 424 -14.78 4.54 -4.85
CA ALA A 424 -13.36 4.57 -5.17
C ALA A 424 -12.93 5.94 -5.72
N THR A 425 -11.67 6.31 -5.45
CA THR A 425 -11.07 7.56 -5.95
C THR A 425 -10.45 7.40 -7.34
N SER A 426 -9.96 6.22 -7.69
CA SER A 426 -9.28 5.96 -8.97
C SER A 426 -10.25 5.67 -10.11
N ASN A 427 -10.02 6.30 -11.26
CA ASN A 427 -10.68 6.01 -12.54
C ASN A 427 -9.66 5.81 -13.69
N ASP A 428 -8.41 5.50 -13.33
CA ASP A 428 -7.34 5.31 -14.30
C ASP A 428 -7.56 4.03 -15.13
N PRO A 429 -7.55 4.10 -16.47
CA PRO A 429 -7.72 2.93 -17.34
C PRO A 429 -6.79 1.76 -17.00
N ALA A 430 -5.54 2.02 -16.58
CA ALA A 430 -4.62 0.94 -16.21
C ALA A 430 -5.07 0.19 -14.95
N GLY A 431 -5.91 0.78 -14.10
CA GLY A 431 -6.50 0.19 -12.90
C GLY A 431 -7.86 -0.50 -13.11
N ALA A 432 -8.45 -0.46 -14.31
CA ALA A 432 -9.78 -1.04 -14.58
C ALA A 432 -9.86 -2.54 -14.27
N HIS A 433 -8.75 -3.25 -14.44
CA HIS A 433 -8.62 -4.69 -14.20
C HIS A 433 -8.90 -5.13 -12.74
N ARG A 434 -8.89 -4.20 -11.77
CA ARG A 434 -9.22 -4.49 -10.36
C ARG A 434 -10.60 -5.10 -10.21
N CYS A 435 -11.57 -4.56 -10.95
CA CYS A 435 -12.94 -5.06 -10.97
C CYS A 435 -13.00 -6.48 -11.54
N ASP A 436 -12.26 -6.76 -12.61
CA ASP A 436 -12.26 -8.06 -13.27
C ASP A 436 -11.65 -9.14 -12.37
N VAL A 437 -10.51 -8.85 -11.73
CA VAL A 437 -9.87 -9.80 -10.80
C VAL A 437 -10.79 -10.12 -9.61
N ALA A 438 -11.51 -9.13 -9.08
CA ALA A 438 -12.48 -9.34 -8.02
C ALA A 438 -13.64 -10.24 -8.47
N LYS A 439 -14.18 -10.01 -9.68
CA LYS A 439 -15.23 -10.85 -10.29
C LYS A 439 -14.74 -12.29 -10.54
N MET A 440 -13.49 -12.47 -10.99
CA MET A 440 -12.91 -13.80 -11.19
C MET A 440 -12.83 -14.59 -9.87
N ALA A 441 -12.52 -13.93 -8.75
CA ALA A 441 -12.49 -14.60 -7.46
C ALA A 441 -13.87 -15.09 -7.03
N VAL A 442 -14.90 -14.28 -7.25
CA VAL A 442 -16.30 -14.68 -7.02
C VAL A 442 -16.70 -15.81 -7.98
N ALA A 443 -16.30 -15.74 -9.25
CA ALA A 443 -16.59 -16.78 -10.23
C ALA A 443 -15.99 -18.13 -9.85
N VAL A 444 -14.74 -18.16 -9.34
CA VAL A 444 -14.11 -19.37 -8.81
C VAL A 444 -14.90 -19.92 -7.62
N TRP A 445 -15.28 -19.06 -6.66
CA TRP A 445 -16.06 -19.50 -5.50
C TRP A 445 -17.45 -20.05 -5.87
N LEU A 446 -18.14 -19.41 -6.82
CA LEU A 446 -19.45 -19.87 -7.33
C LEU A 446 -19.36 -21.19 -8.11
N ALA A 447 -18.22 -21.48 -8.72
CA ALA A 447 -17.99 -22.72 -9.46
C ALA A 447 -17.60 -23.85 -8.51
N ASP A 448 -16.62 -23.61 -7.63
CA ASP A 448 -16.13 -24.58 -6.66
C ASP A 448 -15.59 -23.85 -5.42
N ARG A 449 -16.29 -24.04 -4.28
CA ARG A 449 -15.97 -23.37 -3.01
C ARG A 449 -14.61 -23.80 -2.47
N GLU A 450 -14.20 -25.05 -2.67
CA GLU A 450 -12.94 -25.57 -2.16
C GLU A 450 -11.73 -24.97 -2.89
N LYS A 451 -11.91 -24.54 -4.15
CA LYS A 451 -10.84 -23.90 -4.95
C LYS A 451 -10.66 -22.43 -4.64
N PHE A 452 -11.62 -21.79 -3.96
CA PHE A 452 -11.55 -20.37 -3.67
C PHE A 452 -10.32 -20.00 -2.85
N GLN A 453 -10.02 -20.75 -1.77
CA GLN A 453 -8.87 -20.44 -0.92
C GLN A 453 -7.56 -20.50 -1.71
N GLN A 454 -7.38 -21.54 -2.53
CA GLN A 454 -6.21 -21.66 -3.40
C GLN A 454 -6.07 -20.47 -4.38
N PHE A 455 -7.18 -20.01 -4.94
CA PHE A 455 -7.18 -18.84 -5.83
C PHE A 455 -6.91 -17.53 -5.07
N HIS A 456 -7.53 -17.36 -3.91
CA HIS A 456 -7.35 -16.20 -3.05
C HIS A 456 -5.88 -16.06 -2.61
N ASP A 457 -5.26 -17.15 -2.16
CA ASP A 457 -3.85 -17.17 -1.78
C ASP A 457 -2.93 -16.84 -2.95
N PHE A 458 -3.21 -17.37 -4.14
CA PHE A 458 -2.45 -17.06 -5.34
C PHE A 458 -2.45 -15.55 -5.65
N LEU A 459 -3.62 -14.91 -5.59
CA LEU A 459 -3.77 -13.47 -5.83
C LEU A 459 -3.15 -12.62 -4.72
N MET A 460 -3.20 -13.08 -3.47
CA MET A 460 -2.70 -12.33 -2.32
C MET A 460 -1.21 -12.54 -2.04
N SER A 461 -0.58 -13.57 -2.62
CA SER A 461 0.84 -13.87 -2.43
C SER A 461 1.79 -12.80 -2.98
N GLN A 462 1.43 -12.17 -4.09
CA GLN A 462 2.19 -11.11 -4.76
C GLN A 462 1.27 -10.37 -5.74
N GLN A 463 1.73 -9.24 -6.28
CA GLN A 463 0.98 -8.55 -7.34
C GLN A 463 0.86 -9.46 -8.57
N ARG A 464 -0.37 -9.59 -9.09
CA ARG A 464 -0.70 -10.38 -10.29
C ARG A 464 -1.32 -9.49 -11.35
N SER A 465 -1.02 -9.79 -12.60
CA SER A 465 -1.75 -9.25 -13.75
C SER A 465 -3.11 -9.93 -13.89
N ALA A 466 -4.05 -9.27 -14.58
CA ALA A 466 -5.34 -9.87 -14.89
C ALA A 466 -5.24 -11.13 -15.77
N GLY A 467 -4.22 -11.19 -16.64
CA GLY A 467 -3.93 -12.37 -17.44
C GLY A 467 -3.53 -13.58 -16.58
N GLU A 468 -2.65 -13.37 -15.60
CA GLU A 468 -2.27 -14.41 -14.64
C GLU A 468 -3.45 -14.85 -13.77
N ALA A 469 -4.27 -13.90 -13.30
CA ALA A 469 -5.48 -14.19 -12.54
C ALA A 469 -6.46 -15.05 -13.36
N ARG A 470 -6.71 -14.68 -14.61
CA ARG A 470 -7.58 -15.43 -15.52
C ARG A 470 -7.03 -16.84 -15.79
N ALA A 471 -5.73 -16.95 -16.08
CA ALA A 471 -5.08 -18.23 -16.33
C ALA A 471 -5.23 -19.17 -15.12
N LYS A 472 -4.98 -18.66 -13.90
CA LYS A 472 -5.13 -19.46 -12.68
C LYS A 472 -6.59 -19.83 -12.40
N ALA A 473 -7.55 -18.94 -12.65
CA ALA A 473 -8.96 -19.27 -12.48
C ALA A 473 -9.37 -20.42 -13.43
N ILE A 474 -8.99 -20.33 -14.71
CA ILE A 474 -9.26 -21.37 -15.71
C ILE A 474 -8.56 -22.69 -15.35
N GLU A 475 -7.35 -22.64 -14.81
CA GLU A 475 -6.64 -23.82 -14.32
C GLU A 475 -7.43 -24.54 -13.20
N LEU A 476 -8.07 -23.78 -12.30
CA LEU A 476 -8.76 -24.33 -11.13
C LEU A 476 -10.15 -24.89 -11.44
N ILE A 477 -10.96 -24.17 -12.24
CA ILE A 477 -12.38 -24.52 -12.46
C ILE A 477 -12.70 -24.92 -13.91
N GLY A 478 -11.71 -24.87 -14.81
CA GLY A 478 -11.89 -25.13 -16.24
C GLY A 478 -12.41 -23.93 -17.02
N ALA A 479 -12.08 -23.87 -18.32
CA ALA A 479 -12.42 -22.74 -19.17
C ALA A 479 -13.93 -22.56 -19.38
N GLU A 480 -14.67 -23.67 -19.48
CA GLU A 480 -16.12 -23.65 -19.70
C GLU A 480 -16.86 -23.01 -18.52
N GLN A 481 -16.64 -23.52 -17.31
CA GLN A 481 -17.25 -22.97 -16.10
C GLN A 481 -16.82 -21.52 -15.88
N PHE A 482 -15.54 -21.22 -16.09
CA PHE A 482 -15.05 -19.85 -15.97
C PHE A 482 -15.78 -18.89 -16.92
N ASN A 483 -15.88 -19.23 -18.22
CA ASN A 483 -16.55 -18.40 -19.20
C ASN A 483 -18.05 -18.27 -18.89
N GLN A 484 -18.71 -19.36 -18.49
CA GLN A 484 -20.12 -19.35 -18.10
C GLN A 484 -20.38 -18.42 -16.91
N ARG A 485 -19.57 -18.50 -15.85
CA ARG A 485 -19.70 -17.65 -14.66
C ARG A 485 -19.38 -16.19 -14.95
N MET A 486 -18.34 -15.93 -15.74
CA MET A 486 -17.95 -14.56 -16.10
C MET A 486 -18.92 -13.88 -17.08
N ALA A 487 -19.68 -14.65 -17.86
CA ALA A 487 -20.74 -14.13 -18.72
C ALA A 487 -22.02 -13.78 -17.95
N SER A 488 -22.22 -14.31 -16.73
CA SER A 488 -23.40 -13.99 -15.91
C SER A 488 -23.24 -12.66 -15.17
N LYS A 489 -24.36 -12.06 -14.77
CA LYS A 489 -24.37 -10.84 -13.94
C LYS A 489 -23.95 -11.11 -12.49
N THR A 490 -24.06 -12.36 -12.04
CA THR A 490 -23.91 -12.76 -10.64
C THR A 490 -22.60 -12.27 -10.01
N PRO A 491 -21.39 -12.46 -10.60
CA PRO A 491 -20.17 -11.93 -9.99
C PRO A 491 -20.19 -10.41 -9.84
N SER A 492 -20.79 -9.69 -10.79
CA SER A 492 -20.93 -8.22 -10.70
C SER A 492 -21.89 -7.81 -9.59
N ASP A 493 -22.98 -8.56 -9.39
CA ASP A 493 -23.93 -8.31 -8.29
C ASP A 493 -23.28 -8.55 -6.92
N TYR A 494 -22.39 -9.56 -6.79
CA TYR A 494 -21.60 -9.76 -5.56
C TYR A 494 -20.73 -8.55 -5.29
N ILE A 495 -19.98 -8.06 -6.29
CA ILE A 495 -19.15 -6.86 -6.15
C ILE A 495 -20.00 -5.64 -5.77
N ALA A 496 -21.19 -5.49 -6.35
CA ALA A 496 -22.05 -4.36 -6.02
C ALA A 496 -22.55 -4.42 -4.56
N LYS A 497 -22.88 -5.61 -4.05
CA LYS A 497 -23.22 -5.82 -2.64
C LYS A 497 -22.03 -5.65 -1.68
N THR A 498 -20.81 -6.07 -2.06
CA THR A 498 -19.63 -5.82 -1.22
C THR A 498 -19.29 -4.32 -1.16
N VAL A 499 -19.43 -3.60 -2.28
CA VAL A 499 -19.28 -2.13 -2.34
C VAL A 499 -20.31 -1.43 -1.45
N PHE A 500 -21.55 -1.93 -1.44
CA PHE A 500 -22.58 -1.42 -0.55
C PHE A 500 -22.18 -1.54 0.94
N LEU A 501 -21.74 -2.72 1.38
CA LEU A 501 -21.25 -2.94 2.75
C LEU A 501 -20.00 -2.10 3.05
N TYR A 502 -19.12 -1.90 2.05
CA TYR A 502 -17.96 -1.04 2.18
C TYR A 502 -18.34 0.43 2.43
N LYS A 503 -19.37 0.95 1.76
CA LYS A 503 -19.91 2.28 2.04
C LYS A 503 -20.52 2.37 3.44
N GLU A 504 -21.32 1.39 3.85
CA GLU A 504 -21.90 1.36 5.20
C GLU A 504 -20.85 1.27 6.31
N SER A 505 -19.70 0.66 6.03
CA SER A 505 -18.55 0.63 6.93
C SER A 505 -17.69 1.90 6.89
N GLY A 506 -18.17 2.98 6.26
CA GLY A 506 -17.52 4.30 6.21
C GLY A 506 -16.64 4.57 4.99
N ALA A 507 -16.63 3.70 3.98
CA ALA A 507 -15.76 3.77 2.79
C ALA A 507 -14.28 4.10 3.15
N GLY A 508 -13.49 4.64 2.22
CA GLY A 508 -12.11 5.08 2.49
C GLY A 508 -11.06 3.95 2.51
N THR A 509 -10.25 3.88 3.56
CA THR A 509 -9.04 3.04 3.57
C THR A 509 -9.37 1.54 3.61
N LEU A 510 -8.61 0.75 2.85
CA LEU A 510 -8.57 -0.72 2.89
C LEU A 510 -7.16 -1.18 3.34
N PRO A 511 -7.01 -2.37 3.96
CA PRO A 511 -8.06 -3.36 4.26
C PRO A 511 -8.95 -2.96 5.45
N LYS A 512 -10.09 -3.65 5.57
CA LYS A 512 -10.94 -3.58 6.77
C LYS A 512 -11.21 -4.97 7.33
N LEU A 513 -11.02 -5.14 8.64
CA LEU A 513 -11.57 -6.28 9.39
C LEU A 513 -12.77 -5.80 10.19
N VAL A 514 -13.93 -6.35 9.88
CA VAL A 514 -15.21 -5.97 10.48
C VAL A 514 -15.59 -6.98 11.55
N PHE A 515 -15.78 -6.47 12.76
CA PHE A 515 -16.28 -7.18 13.94
C PHE A 515 -17.68 -6.68 14.30
N PRO A 516 -18.41 -7.33 15.22
CA PRO A 516 -19.79 -6.97 15.54
C PRO A 516 -19.98 -5.49 15.94
N ARG A 517 -19.02 -4.92 16.67
CA ARG A 517 -19.09 -3.54 17.20
C ARG A 517 -17.96 -2.62 16.73
N THR A 518 -16.92 -3.19 16.13
CA THR A 518 -15.71 -2.46 15.77
C THR A 518 -15.31 -2.76 14.33
N THR A 519 -14.65 -1.81 13.70
CA THR A 519 -14.00 -2.05 12.41
C THR A 519 -12.56 -1.62 12.51
N VAL A 520 -11.65 -2.54 12.20
CA VAL A 520 -10.22 -2.26 12.13
C VAL A 520 -9.90 -1.85 10.70
N VAL A 521 -9.49 -0.60 10.52
CA VAL A 521 -9.25 0.03 9.21
C VAL A 521 -7.76 0.27 9.03
N GLY A 522 -7.17 -0.30 7.97
CA GLY A 522 -5.75 -0.15 7.64
C GLY A 522 -4.95 -1.45 7.79
N GLU A 523 -3.67 -1.38 7.44
CA GLU A 523 -2.80 -2.56 7.38
C GLU A 523 -2.57 -3.16 8.77
N ILE A 524 -2.70 -4.48 8.88
CA ILE A 524 -2.24 -5.26 10.03
C ILE A 524 -1.15 -6.21 9.52
N SER A 525 0.08 -6.06 10.01
CA SER A 525 1.24 -6.80 9.47
C SER A 525 1.69 -7.97 10.34
N SER A 526 0.91 -8.39 11.33
CA SER A 526 1.32 -9.37 12.35
C SER A 526 0.19 -10.33 12.72
N GLY A 527 0.47 -11.64 12.65
CA GLY A 527 -0.49 -12.68 13.05
C GLY A 527 -0.92 -12.60 14.51
N SER A 528 0.01 -12.34 15.44
CA SER A 528 -0.34 -12.20 16.86
C SER A 528 -1.28 -11.02 17.12
N THR A 529 -1.18 -9.95 16.31
CA THR A 529 -2.11 -8.82 16.37
C THR A 529 -3.51 -9.22 15.89
N ILE A 530 -3.62 -9.99 14.80
CA ILE A 530 -4.89 -10.58 14.34
C ILE A 530 -5.48 -11.46 15.45
N THR A 531 -4.69 -12.36 16.02
CA THR A 531 -5.08 -13.25 17.12
C THR A 531 -5.65 -12.47 18.31
N ASN A 532 -5.00 -11.38 18.71
CA ASN A 532 -5.46 -10.54 19.81
C ASN A 532 -6.75 -9.79 19.46
N LEU A 533 -6.85 -9.19 18.27
CA LEU A 533 -8.05 -8.48 17.81
C LEU A 533 -9.27 -9.41 17.74
N VAL A 534 -9.10 -10.60 17.17
CA VAL A 534 -10.16 -11.63 17.10
C VAL A 534 -10.61 -12.02 18.49
N LYS A 535 -9.68 -12.40 19.38
CA LYS A 535 -10.00 -12.79 20.75
C LYS A 535 -10.61 -11.65 21.57
N GLN A 536 -10.26 -10.40 21.31
CA GLN A 536 -10.81 -9.26 22.05
C GLN A 536 -12.26 -8.94 21.63
N ASN A 537 -12.59 -9.11 20.35
CA ASN A 537 -13.88 -8.69 19.80
C ASN A 537 -14.91 -9.82 19.67
N LEU A 538 -14.49 -11.09 19.69
CA LEU A 538 -15.36 -12.26 19.49
C LEU A 538 -15.33 -13.25 20.67
N ARG A 539 -14.89 -12.81 21.86
CA ARG A 539 -14.95 -13.61 23.09
C ARG A 539 -16.26 -13.48 23.83
#